data_AF-A0A7T1I942-F1
#
_entry.id   AF-A0A7T1I942-F1
#
_cell.length_a   1.000
_cell.length_b   1.000
_cell.length_c   1.000
_cell.angle_alpha   90.00
_cell.angle_beta   90.00
_cell.angle_gamma   90.00
#
_symmetry.space_group_name_H-M   'P 1'
#
loop_
_entity.id
_entity.type
_entity.pdbx_description
1 polymer ?
#
loop_
_entity_poly.entity_id
_entity_poly.type
_entity_poly.pdbx_seq_one_letter_code
_entity_poly.pdbx_strand_id
1 'polypeptide(L)' 'MTQYRIRRDDGVSDAITKRLYASYNEAHQELERYYADLCCSDDREYYRIEEDTSARGTQSTV' A
#
# COMPACT_ATOMS: atom_id res chain seq x y z
N MET A 1 12.24 -9.89 7.89
CA MET A 1 12.43 -8.92 6.79
C MET A 1 11.32 -7.91 6.88
N THR A 2 11.61 -6.61 6.76
CA THR A 2 10.56 -5.57 6.72
C THR A 2 9.92 -5.62 5.35
N GLN A 3 8.61 -5.86 5.28
CA GLN A 3 7.85 -5.81 4.04
C GLN A 3 7.03 -4.53 4.03
N TYR A 4 6.62 -4.09 2.84
CA TYR A 4 5.80 -2.90 2.66
C TYR A 4 4.54 -3.26 1.91
N ARG A 5 3.45 -2.57 2.22
CA ARG A 5 2.15 -2.80 1.61
C ARG A 5 1.47 -1.47 1.32
N ILE A 6 0.82 -1.39 0.17
CA ILE A 6 -0.03 -0.26 -0.17
C ILE A 6 -1.43 -0.51 0.43
N ARG A 7 -2.00 0.49 1.09
CA ARG A 7 -3.37 0.48 1.64
C ARG A 7 -4.15 1.65 1.09
N ARG A 8 -5.43 1.42 0.81
CA ARG A 8 -6.39 2.50 0.55
C ARG A 8 -6.91 3.06 1.85
N ASP A 9 -7.14 4.36 1.88
CA ASP A 9 -7.74 5.05 3.02
C ASP A 9 -9.18 4.57 3.28
N ASP A 10 -9.92 4.27 2.21
CA ASP A 10 -11.30 3.74 2.29
C ASP A 10 -11.39 2.28 2.82
N GLY A 11 -10.26 1.63 3.08
CA GLY A 11 -10.20 0.23 3.53
C GLY A 11 -10.50 -0.82 2.45
N VAL A 12 -10.80 -0.40 1.22
CA VAL A 12 -11.04 -1.29 0.07
C VAL A 12 -9.74 -1.98 -0.37
N SER A 13 -9.86 -3.21 -0.88
CA SER A 13 -8.72 -4.04 -1.28
C SER A 13 -8.69 -4.34 -2.79
N ASP A 14 -7.80 -3.68 -3.51
CA ASP A 14 -7.57 -3.79 -4.96
C ASP A 14 -6.29 -4.53 -5.32
N ALA A 15 -6.00 -4.60 -6.63
CA ALA A 15 -4.83 -5.29 -7.18
C ALA A 15 -3.51 -4.84 -6.55
N ILE A 16 -3.30 -3.53 -6.35
CA ILE A 16 -2.07 -3.00 -5.74
C ILE A 16 -2.03 -3.20 -4.22
N THR A 17 -3.18 -3.17 -3.55
CA THR A 17 -3.26 -3.33 -2.08
C THR A 17 -3.05 -4.78 -1.62
N LYS A 18 -3.16 -5.76 -2.53
CA LYS A 18 -2.98 -7.19 -2.24
C LYS A 18 -1.52 -7.64 -2.38
N ARG A 19 -0.64 -6.76 -2.86
CA ARG A 19 0.79 -7.04 -3.05
C ARG A 19 1.60 -6.70 -1.81
N LEU A 20 2.67 -7.45 -1.60
CA LEU A 20 3.71 -7.17 -0.62
C LEU A 20 4.99 -6.83 -1.38
N TYR A 21 5.65 -5.77 -0.93
CA TYR A 21 6.84 -5.21 -1.54
C TYR A 21 8.04 -5.42 -0.62
N ALA A 22 9.20 -5.63 -1.21
CA ALA A 22 10.43 -5.84 -0.45
C ALA A 22 11.02 -4.54 0.12
N SER A 23 10.59 -3.39 -0.41
CA SER A 23 11.11 -2.07 -0.03
C SER A 23 10.07 -0.97 -0.29
N TYR A 24 10.14 0.11 0.50
CA TYR A 24 9.28 1.29 0.31
C TYR A 24 9.36 1.84 -1.12
N ASN A 25 10.57 1.93 -1.68
CA ASN A 25 10.80 2.45 -3.03
C ASN A 25 10.11 1.61 -4.13
N GLU A 26 9.96 0.30 -3.92
CA GLU A 26 9.26 -0.58 -4.86
C GLU A 26 7.75 -0.33 -4.80
N ALA A 27 7.19 -0.24 -3.58
CA ALA A 27 5.79 0.13 -3.37
C ALA A 27 5.48 1.54 -3.95
N HIS A 28 6.40 2.49 -3.78
CA HIS A 28 6.25 3.85 -4.28
C HIS A 28 6.18 3.91 -5.81
N GLN A 29 7.10 3.24 -6.50
CA GLN A 29 7.10 3.20 -7.98
C GLN A 29 5.81 2.60 -8.55
N GLU A 30 5.30 1.54 -7.93
CA GLU A 30 4.03 0.93 -8.36
C GLU A 30 2.84 1.85 -8.10
N LEU A 31 2.84 2.58 -6.98
CA LEU A 31 1.81 3.57 -6.68
C LEU A 31 1.84 4.76 -7.66
N GLU A 32 3.02 5.25 -8.01
CA GLU A 32 3.18 6.31 -9.02
C GLU A 32 2.66 5.88 -10.39
N ARG A 33 2.98 4.66 -10.82
CA ARG A 33 2.44 4.08 -12.07
C ARG A 33 0.92 3.99 -12.02
N TYR A 34 0.36 3.56 -10.90
CA TYR A 34 -1.08 3.47 -10.72
C TYR A 34 -1.75 4.85 -10.84
N TYR A 35 -1.22 5.87 -10.16
CA TYR A 35 -1.74 7.23 -10.27
C TYR A 35 -1.55 7.88 -11.65
N ALA A 36 -0.51 7.49 -12.38
CA ALA A 36 -0.29 7.92 -13.75
C ALA A 36 -1.32 7.32 -14.72
N ASP A 37 -1.75 6.07 -14.48
CA ASP A 37 -2.78 5.37 -15.26
C ASP A 37 -4.20 5.89 -14.93
N LEU A 38 -4.44 6.29 -13.67
CA LEU A 38 -5.67 6.92 -13.21
C LEU A 38 -5.78 8.38 -13.72
N CYS A 39 -5.83 8.59 -15.04
CA CYS A 39 -6.14 9.92 -15.56
C CYS A 39 -7.60 10.27 -15.36
N CYS A 40 -7.82 11.57 -15.06
CA CYS A 40 -9.02 12.29 -15.46
C CYS A 40 -10.27 12.20 -14.56
N SER A 41 -10.15 11.71 -13.32
CA SER A 41 -11.19 11.90 -12.27
C SER A 41 -10.63 12.70 -11.10
N ASP A 42 -11.41 13.69 -10.64
CA ASP A 42 -11.15 14.51 -9.46
C ASP A 42 -11.38 13.71 -8.16
N ASP A 43 -12.31 12.74 -8.22
CA ASP A 43 -12.50 11.67 -7.23
C ASP A 43 -11.38 10.62 -7.33
N ARG A 44 -10.16 10.97 -6.90
CA ARG A 44 -9.06 10.01 -6.78
C ARG A 44 -9.07 9.39 -5.39
N GLU A 45 -8.94 8.07 -5.35
CA GLU A 45 -8.82 7.38 -4.08
C GLU A 45 -7.41 7.55 -3.50
N TYR A 46 -7.33 7.73 -2.18
CA TYR A 46 -6.06 7.97 -1.51
C TYR A 46 -5.44 6.66 -1.02
N TYR A 47 -4.14 6.51 -1.31
CA TYR A 47 -3.35 5.35 -0.92
C TYR A 47 -2.18 5.75 -0.02
N ARG A 48 -1.83 4.89 0.94
CA ARG A 48 -0.69 5.01 1.84
C ARG A 48 0.18 3.76 1.76
N ILE A 49 1.49 3.92 1.89
CA ILE A 49 2.43 2.80 2.03
C ILE A 49 2.69 2.61 3.53
N GLU A 50 2.50 1.38 4.01
CA GLU A 50 2.71 1.00 5.39
C GLU A 50 3.71 -0.16 5.47
N GLU A 51 4.45 -0.21 6.58
CA GLU A 51 5.31 -1.34 6.90
C GLU A 51 4.45 -2.53 7.34
N ASP A 52 4.51 -3.61 6.58
CA ASP A 52 3.88 -4.87 6.94
C ASP A 52 4.81 -5.60 7.92
N THR A 53 4.53 -5.39 9.21
CA THR A 53 5.24 -6.05 10.32
C THR A 53 4.65 -7.41 10.65
N SER A 54 3.80 -8.00 9.77
CA SER A 54 3.15 -9.29 10.02
C SER A 54 4.14 -10.45 10.23
N ALA A 55 5.40 -10.28 9.79
CA ALA A 55 6.51 -11.21 10.04
C ALA A 55 7.28 -10.96 11.36
N ARG A 56 6.96 -9.91 12.11
CA ARG A 56 7.42 -9.68 13.49
C ARG A 56 6.21 -9.79 14.40
N GLY A 57 5.93 -11.01 14.85
CA GLY A 57 4.90 -11.23 15.85
C GLY A 57 5.18 -10.39 17.11
N THR A 58 4.32 -9.41 17.36
CA THR A 58 3.81 -9.09 18.69
C THR A 58 2.42 -8.49 18.54
N GLN A 59 1.43 -9.34 18.80
CA GLN A 59 0.27 -9.00 19.59
C GLN A 59 0.64 -8.02 20.72
N SER A 60 -0.06 -6.89 20.83
CA SER A 60 -0.09 -5.97 21.98
C SER A 60 -1.42 -5.24 21.88
N THR A 61 -2.52 -5.77 22.43
CA THR A 61 -3.00 -5.62 23.82
C THR A 61 -3.14 -4.16 24.23
N VAL A 62 -4.37 -3.63 24.18
CA VAL A 62 -5.13 -3.08 25.32
C VAL A 62 -6.63 -3.14 25.01
#